data_AF-A0A2V5ZSA3-F1
#
_entry.id   AF-A0A2V5ZSA3-F1
#
_cell.length_a   1.000
_cell.length_b   1.000
_cell.length_c   1.000
_cell.angle_alpha   90.00
_cell.angle_beta   90.00
_cell.angle_gamma   90.00
#
_symmetry.space_group_name_H-M   'P 1'
#
loop_
_entity.id
_entity.type
_entity.pdbx_description
1 polymer ?
#
loop_
_entity_poly.entity_id
_entity_poly.type
_entity_poly.pdbx_seq_one_letter_code
_entity_poly.pdbx_strand_id
1 'polypeptide(L)'
;MPCRSSPIGPRCTHFDPHNFGAIEHRGYKQVLRQTRALQNRLFDGAKFETLLRYRCANLFFLVLSEECFRESEIPVGWGALVETNGDLILARKPVWQETAADQNLRVLERIARAATRVLNKNAGITPAFSNL
;
A
#
# COMPACT_ATOMS: atom_id res chain seq x y z
N MET A 1 -47.46 -26.63 -30.14
CA MET A 1 -46.52 -27.67 -29.68
C MET A 1 -45.89 -27.20 -28.36
N PRO A 2 -46.26 -27.75 -27.20
CA PRO A 2 -45.78 -27.30 -25.89
C PRO A 2 -44.68 -28.24 -25.34
N CYS A 3 -43.59 -27.67 -24.82
CA CYS A 3 -42.65 -28.42 -23.96
C CYS A 3 -42.77 -27.93 -22.51
N ARG A 4 -43.58 -28.69 -21.76
CA ARG A 4 -43.55 -29.09 -20.34
C ARG A 4 -42.69 -28.31 -19.30
N SER A 5 -43.38 -27.82 -18.28
CA SER A 5 -43.16 -27.94 -16.81
C SER A 5 -42.18 -29.04 -16.35
N SER A 6 -41.36 -29.00 -15.29
CA SER A 6 -41.10 -28.13 -14.11
C SER A 6 -39.81 -28.71 -13.41
N PRO A 7 -39.57 -28.60 -12.08
CA PRO A 7 -39.04 -27.47 -11.29
C PRO A 7 -37.80 -27.85 -10.42
N ILE A 8 -36.73 -27.05 -10.39
CA ILE A 8 -35.73 -27.12 -9.29
C ILE A 8 -35.20 -25.72 -8.94
N GLY A 9 -35.58 -25.25 -7.74
CA GLY A 9 -34.87 -24.25 -6.94
C GLY A 9 -35.09 -22.77 -7.28
N PRO A 10 -35.36 -21.88 -6.29
CA PRO A 10 -35.35 -20.45 -6.54
C PRO A 10 -33.90 -20.01 -6.80
N ARG A 11 -33.55 -19.80 -8.07
CA ARG A 11 -32.39 -18.98 -8.41
C ARG A 11 -32.81 -17.53 -8.23
N CYS A 12 -32.56 -17.00 -7.04
CA CYS A 12 -32.43 -15.56 -6.84
C CYS A 12 -31.20 -15.08 -7.64
N THR A 13 -31.35 -14.91 -8.94
CA THR A 13 -30.32 -14.38 -9.83
C THR A 13 -30.86 -13.19 -10.58
N HIS A 14 -31.09 -12.10 -9.84
CA HIS A 14 -30.86 -10.79 -10.41
C HIS A 14 -30.13 -9.95 -9.36
N PHE A 15 -28.88 -10.32 -9.11
CA PHE A 15 -27.93 -9.35 -8.57
C PHE A 15 -27.55 -8.49 -9.77
N ASP A 16 -28.26 -7.38 -9.96
CA ASP A 16 -27.87 -6.33 -10.91
C ASP A 16 -26.60 -5.68 -10.33
N PRO A 17 -25.40 -5.89 -10.91
CA PRO A 17 -24.23 -5.18 -10.49
C PRO A 17 -24.40 -3.75 -11.01
N HIS A 18 -25.13 -2.92 -10.27
CA HIS A 18 -25.30 -1.52 -10.59
C HIS A 18 -23.91 -0.89 -10.74
N ASN A 19 -23.52 -0.63 -11.98
CA ASN A 19 -22.26 0.03 -12.30
C ASN A 19 -22.41 1.52 -12.03
N PHE A 20 -22.31 1.90 -10.76
CA PHE A 20 -22.40 3.29 -10.31
C PHE A 20 -21.30 4.20 -10.88
N GLY A 21 -20.29 3.64 -11.57
CA GLY A 21 -19.29 4.41 -12.31
C GLY A 21 -19.82 5.07 -13.58
N ALA A 22 -20.89 4.53 -14.17
CA ALA A 22 -21.51 5.08 -15.38
C ALA A 22 -22.45 6.26 -15.11
N ILE A 23 -22.91 6.41 -13.87
CA ILE A 23 -23.75 7.54 -13.47
C ILE A 23 -22.81 8.56 -12.85
N GLU A 24 -22.51 9.63 -13.58
CA GLU A 24 -21.73 10.78 -13.12
C GLU A 24 -22.47 11.57 -12.02
N HIS A 25 -22.90 10.90 -10.96
CA HIS A 25 -23.53 11.51 -9.82
C HIS A 25 -22.50 12.41 -9.15
N ARG A 26 -22.70 13.71 -9.34
CA ARG A 26 -22.00 14.80 -8.64
C ARG A 26 -21.92 14.54 -7.12
N GLY A 27 -22.95 13.90 -6.57
CA GLY A 27 -23.00 13.45 -5.17
C GLY A 27 -21.96 12.38 -4.82
N TYR A 28 -21.73 11.38 -5.68
CA TYR A 28 -20.71 10.34 -5.44
C TYR A 28 -19.29 10.93 -5.47
N LYS A 29 -19.00 11.79 -6.45
CA LYS A 29 -17.72 12.53 -6.51
C LYS A 29 -17.55 13.45 -5.30
N GLN A 30 -18.64 14.05 -4.80
CA GLN A 30 -18.63 14.91 -3.62
C GLN A 30 -18.40 14.14 -2.32
N VAL A 31 -19.04 12.97 -2.15
CA VAL A 31 -18.83 12.09 -1.00
C VAL A 31 -17.39 11.58 -1.00
N LEU A 32 -16.86 11.10 -2.13
CA LEU A 32 -15.46 10.70 -2.24
C LEU A 32 -14.48 11.82 -1.85
N ARG A 33 -14.78 13.05 -2.26
CA ARG A 33 -13.96 14.22 -1.92
C ARG A 33 -14.06 14.59 -0.45
N GLN A 34 -15.24 14.46 0.16
CA GLN A 34 -15.45 14.70 1.59
C GLN A 34 -14.77 13.61 2.43
N THR A 35 -14.90 12.34 2.06
CA THR A 35 -14.20 11.22 2.70
C THR A 35 -12.69 11.42 2.63
N ARG A 36 -12.15 11.82 1.48
CA ARG A 36 -10.72 12.14 1.34
C ARG A 36 -10.31 13.33 2.18
N ALA A 37 -11.11 14.39 2.25
CA ALA A 37 -10.78 15.57 3.06
C ALA A 37 -10.82 15.27 4.57
N LEU A 38 -11.76 14.43 5.03
CA LEU A 38 -11.83 13.97 6.43
C LEU A 38 -10.70 13.00 6.75
N GLN A 39 -10.36 12.08 5.84
CA GLN A 39 -9.18 11.23 5.97
C GLN A 39 -7.92 12.09 6.07
N ASN A 40 -7.74 13.06 5.16
CA ASN A 40 -6.56 13.92 5.16
C ASN A 40 -6.42 14.77 6.43
N ARG A 41 -7.54 15.24 7.01
CA ARG A 41 -7.54 15.94 8.31
C ARG A 41 -7.29 15.04 9.52
N LEU A 42 -7.81 13.81 9.52
CA LEU A 42 -7.49 12.81 10.53
C LEU A 42 -6.01 12.38 10.45
N PHE A 43 -5.43 12.45 9.26
CA PHE A 43 -4.04 12.11 8.97
C PHE A 43 -3.14 13.34 8.76
N ASP A 44 -3.43 14.51 9.37
CA ASP A 44 -2.71 15.79 9.21
C ASP A 44 -1.18 15.77 9.51
N GLY A 45 -0.58 14.58 9.67
CA GLY A 45 0.86 14.29 9.59
C GLY A 45 1.30 13.60 8.28
N ALA A 46 0.90 14.13 7.13
CA ALA A 46 0.97 13.55 5.77
C ALA A 46 2.38 13.23 5.18
N LYS A 47 3.19 12.42 5.86
CA LYS A 47 4.37 11.79 5.26
C LYS A 47 4.01 10.57 4.43
N PHE A 48 3.00 9.78 4.85
CA PHE A 48 2.68 8.49 4.23
C PHE A 48 2.05 8.60 2.84
N GLU A 49 1.06 9.48 2.67
CA GLU A 49 0.44 9.72 1.35
C GLU A 49 1.45 10.32 0.38
N THR A 50 2.28 11.23 0.88
CA THR A 50 3.36 11.87 0.12
C THR A 50 4.38 10.84 -0.39
N LEU A 51 4.81 9.89 0.45
CA LEU A 51 5.72 8.81 0.05
C LEU A 51 5.13 7.90 -1.03
N LEU A 52 3.83 7.58 -0.92
CA LEU A 52 3.12 6.77 -1.90
C LEU A 52 2.96 7.53 -3.22
N ARG A 53 2.68 8.85 -3.15
CA ARG A 53 2.55 9.73 -4.31
C ARG A 53 3.85 9.90 -5.09
N TYR A 54 4.98 10.02 -4.39
CA TYR A 54 6.30 10.13 -5.03
C TYR A 54 6.89 8.77 -5.45
N ARG A 55 6.21 7.66 -5.14
CA ARG A 55 6.60 6.29 -5.52
C ARG A 55 8.04 5.97 -5.17
N CYS A 56 8.48 6.43 -3.99
CA CYS A 56 9.88 6.30 -3.55
C CYS A 56 10.33 4.84 -3.31
N ALA A 57 9.39 3.90 -3.28
CA ALA A 57 9.63 2.46 -3.13
C ALA A 57 8.47 1.68 -3.78
N ASN A 58 8.71 0.40 -4.07
CA ASN A 58 7.68 -0.48 -4.63
C ASN A 58 6.69 -1.00 -3.58
N LEU A 59 7.12 -1.14 -2.32
CA LEU A 59 6.30 -1.64 -1.23
C LEU A 59 6.48 -0.76 -0.01
N PHE A 60 5.37 -0.45 0.65
CA PHE A 60 5.34 0.38 1.85
C PHE A 60 4.75 -0.43 3.00
N PHE A 61 5.51 -0.55 4.10
CA PHE A 61 5.10 -1.28 5.29
C PHE A 61 5.18 -0.38 6.52
N LEU A 62 4.20 -0.52 7.40
CA LEU A 62 4.25 -0.04 8.78
C LEU A 62 4.69 -1.19 9.68
N VAL A 63 5.70 -0.96 10.52
CA VAL A 63 6.09 -1.91 11.57
C VAL A 63 5.50 -1.39 12.88
N LEU A 64 4.66 -2.20 13.51
CA LEU A 64 3.90 -1.82 14.70
C LEU A 64 4.00 -2.93 15.75
N SER A 65 3.98 -2.57 17.02
CA SER A 65 3.80 -3.53 18.11
C SER A 65 2.35 -4.04 18.11
N GLU A 66 2.13 -5.26 18.61
CA GLU A 66 0.79 -5.87 18.71
C GLU A 66 -0.26 -4.97 19.37
N GLU A 67 0.12 -4.25 20.44
CA GLU A 67 -0.76 -3.34 21.19
C GLU A 67 -1.20 -2.11 20.39
N CYS A 68 -0.41 -1.70 19.39
CA CYS A 68 -0.68 -0.54 18.54
C CYS A 68 -1.31 -0.93 17.20
N PHE A 69 -1.49 -2.23 16.92
CA PHE A 69 -2.05 -2.66 15.66
C PHE A 69 -3.56 -2.47 15.61
N ARG A 70 -4.01 -1.63 14.69
CA ARG A 70 -5.42 -1.48 14.32
C ARG A 70 -5.54 -1.44 12.82
N GLU A 71 -6.22 -2.43 12.25
CA GLU A 71 -6.32 -2.57 10.80
C GLU A 71 -6.94 -1.33 10.13
N SER A 72 -7.93 -0.70 10.78
CA SER A 72 -8.61 0.50 10.30
C SER A 72 -7.73 1.75 10.25
N GLU A 73 -6.64 1.77 11.01
CA GLU A 73 -5.69 2.89 11.06
C GLU A 73 -4.58 2.76 10.01
N ILE A 74 -4.46 1.58 9.37
CA ILE A 74 -3.45 1.36 8.33
C ILE A 74 -3.86 2.07 7.03
N PRO A 75 -3.02 2.99 6.51
CA PRO A 75 -3.34 3.72 5.30
C PRO A 75 -3.58 2.81 4.10
N VAL A 76 -4.45 3.25 3.19
CA VAL A 76 -4.75 2.49 1.97
C VAL A 76 -3.48 2.34 1.12
N GLY A 77 -3.23 1.11 0.65
CA GLY A 77 -2.04 0.78 -0.14
C GLY A 77 -0.81 0.37 0.68
N TRP A 78 -0.83 0.60 2.00
CA TRP A 78 0.23 0.20 2.90
C TRP A 78 0.00 -1.22 3.44
N GLY A 79 1.11 -1.91 3.70
CA GLY A 79 1.16 -3.14 4.47
C GLY A 79 1.43 -2.87 5.94
N ALA A 80 1.15 -3.86 6.78
CA ALA A 80 1.43 -3.80 8.21
C ALA A 80 2.16 -5.08 8.65
N LEU A 81 3.30 -4.91 9.29
CA LEU A 81 4.05 -5.92 10.00
C LEU A 81 3.84 -5.68 11.49
N VAL A 82 3.36 -6.70 12.19
CA VAL A 82 3.10 -6.65 13.62
C VAL A 82 4.17 -7.44 14.33
N GLU A 83 4.86 -6.80 15.26
CA GLU A 83 5.80 -7.46 16.15
C GLU A 83 5.03 -8.18 17.26
N THR A 84 5.14 -9.51 17.27
CA THR A 84 4.55 -10.41 18.27
C THR A 84 5.64 -11.37 18.74
N ASN A 85 5.94 -11.35 20.05
CA ASN A 85 6.93 -12.24 20.67
C ASN A 85 8.33 -12.22 20.04
N GLY A 86 8.74 -11.08 19.48
CA GLY A 86 10.03 -10.91 18.79
C GLY A 86 10.03 -11.34 17.32
N ASP A 87 8.91 -11.84 16.80
CA ASP A 87 8.71 -12.14 15.39
C ASP A 87 7.88 -11.05 14.71
N LEU A 88 8.21 -10.75 13.45
CA LEU A 88 7.45 -9.82 12.61
C LEU A 88 6.45 -10.60 11.74
N ILE A 89 5.17 -10.48 12.07
CA ILE A 89 4.08 -11.15 11.37
C ILE A 89 3.43 -10.18 10.38
N LEU A 90 3.21 -10.63 9.14
CA LEU A 90 2.50 -9.82 8.14
C LEU A 90 0.99 -9.82 8.43
N ALA A 91 0.51 -8.75 9.05
CA ALA A 91 -0.91 -8.57 9.35
C ALA A 91 -1.72 -8.03 8.17
N ARG A 92 -1.11 -7.17 7.32
CA ARG A 92 -1.76 -6.67 6.10
C ARG A 92 -0.80 -6.64 4.93
N LYS A 93 -1.21 -7.22 3.79
CA LYS A 93 -0.41 -7.22 2.56
C LYS A 93 -0.40 -5.81 1.93
N PRO A 94 0.78 -5.24 1.63
CA PRO A 94 0.89 -3.98 0.90
C PRO A 94 0.48 -4.14 -0.57
N VAL A 95 0.21 -3.01 -1.21
CA VAL A 95 0.00 -2.94 -2.67
C VAL A 95 1.32 -2.59 -3.35
N TRP A 96 1.65 -3.33 -4.41
CA TRP A 96 2.81 -3.04 -5.25
C TRP A 96 2.63 -1.71 -5.99
N GLN A 97 3.62 -0.83 -5.87
CA GLN A 97 3.71 0.42 -6.60
C GLN A 97 4.72 0.28 -7.73
N GLU A 98 4.28 0.55 -8.95
CA GLU A 98 5.17 0.58 -10.11
C GLU A 98 6.03 1.85 -10.09
N THR A 99 7.34 1.65 -10.05
CA THR A 99 8.33 2.74 -10.01
C THR A 99 9.20 2.66 -11.26
N ALA A 100 9.64 3.82 -11.79
CA ALA A 100 10.47 3.87 -12.99
C ALA A 100 11.77 3.07 -12.81
N ALA A 101 12.20 2.35 -13.85
CA ALA A 101 13.38 1.49 -13.81
C ALA A 101 14.64 2.23 -13.33
N ASP A 102 14.84 3.48 -13.80
CA ASP A 102 15.97 4.32 -13.41
C ASP A 102 15.98 4.65 -11.91
N GLN A 103 14.80 4.85 -11.32
CA GLN A 103 14.69 5.12 -9.88
C GLN A 103 15.03 3.87 -9.07
N ASN A 104 14.57 2.69 -9.51
CA ASN A 104 14.91 1.42 -8.87
C ASN A 104 16.42 1.19 -8.86
N LEU A 105 17.10 1.42 -10.00
CA LEU A 105 18.55 1.26 -10.11
C LEU A 105 19.30 2.21 -9.15
N ARG A 106 18.89 3.48 -9.08
CA ARG A 106 19.49 4.46 -8.15
C ARG A 106 19.31 4.07 -6.69
N VAL A 107 18.15 3.51 -6.33
CA VAL A 107 17.91 3.02 -4.97
C VAL A 107 18.83 1.84 -4.66
N LEU A 108 18.93 0.85 -5.56
CA LEU A 108 19.82 -0.30 -5.39
C LEU A 108 21.29 0.12 -5.26
N GLU A 109 21.73 1.06 -6.09
CA GLU A 109 23.09 1.60 -6.01
C GLU A 109 23.35 2.26 -4.64
N ARG A 110 22.39 3.04 -4.13
CA ARG A 110 22.50 3.68 -2.81
C ARG A 110 22.54 2.64 -1.68
N ILE A 111 21.73 1.58 -1.77
CA ILE A 111 21.76 0.47 -0.82
C ILE A 111 23.14 -0.20 -0.83
N ALA A 112 23.67 -0.53 -2.02
CA ALA A 112 24.98 -1.14 -2.17
C ALA A 112 26.09 -0.24 -1.58
N ARG A 113 26.11 1.05 -1.93
CA ARG A 113 27.07 2.02 -1.38
C ARG A 113 26.98 2.13 0.14
N ALA A 114 25.78 2.17 0.71
CA ALA A 114 25.58 2.22 2.15
C ALA A 114 26.09 0.94 2.84
N ALA A 115 25.78 -0.23 2.29
CA ALA A 115 26.26 -1.52 2.79
C ALA A 115 27.78 -1.62 2.72
N THR A 116 28.39 -1.28 1.58
CA THR A 116 29.85 -1.27 1.40
C THR A 116 30.53 -0.32 2.39
N ARG A 117 29.95 0.85 2.66
CA ARG A 117 30.49 1.79 3.65
C ARG A 117 30.50 1.19 5.07
N VAL A 118 29.44 0.48 5.47
CA VAL A 118 29.38 -0.17 6.78
C VAL A 118 30.41 -1.31 6.86
N LEU A 119 30.51 -2.13 5.82
CA LEU A 119 31.50 -3.21 5.76
C LEU A 119 32.94 -2.69 5.81
N ASN A 120 33.26 -1.66 5.03
CA ASN A 120 34.57 -1.04 5.02
C ASN A 120 34.91 -0.43 6.39
N LYS A 121 33.95 0.22 7.05
CA LYS A 121 34.11 0.73 8.41
C LYS A 121 34.43 -0.40 9.40
N ASN A 122 33.71 -1.51 9.34
CA ASN A 122 33.93 -2.66 10.22
C ASN A 122 35.26 -3.37 9.94
N ALA A 123 35.74 -3.32 8.70
CA ALA A 123 37.04 -3.87 8.28
C ALA A 123 38.22 -2.89 8.48
N GLY A 124 37.98 -1.67 8.98
CA GLY A 124 39.02 -0.65 9.15
C GLY A 124 39.55 -0.05 7.84
N ILE A 125 38.85 -0.26 6.72
CA ILE A 125 39.24 0.21 5.40
C ILE A 125 38.71 1.64 5.22
N THR A 126 39.61 2.60 5.01
CA THR A 126 39.23 3.97 4.63
C THR A 126 39.22 4.06 3.10
N PRO A 127 38.05 4.21 2.44
CA PRO A 127 38.01 4.35 1.00
C PRO A 127 38.62 5.69 0.58
N ALA A 128 39.62 5.65 -0.31
CA ALA A 128 40.40 6.83 -0.72
C ALA A 128 39.65 7.87 -1.58
N PHE A 129 38.35 7.67 -1.85
CA PHE A 129 37.57 8.58 -2.69
C PHE A 129 36.15 8.75 -2.13
N SER A 130 35.94 9.82 -1.38
CA SER A 130 34.61 10.23 -0.90
C SER A 130 34.39 11.69 -1.24
N ASN A 131 34.10 11.96 -2.52
CA ASN A 131 33.46 13.18 -3.02
C ASN A 131 33.10 12.93 -4.49
N LEU A 132 31.87 12.49 -4.74
CA LEU A 132 31.06 12.67 -5.96
C LEU A 132 29.67 12.10 -5.67
#